data_AF-A0A9D2HZ36-F1
#
_entry.id   AF-A0A9D2HZ36-F1
#
_cell.length_a   1.000
_cell.length_b   1.000
_cell.length_c   1.000
_cell.angle_alpha   90.00
_cell.angle_beta   90.00
_cell.angle_gamma   90.00
#
_symmetry.space_group_name_H-M   'P 1'
#
loop_
_entity.id
_entity.type
_entity.pdbx_description
1 polymer ?
#
loop_
_entity_poly.entity_id
_entity_poly.type
_entity_poly.pdbx_seq_one_letter_code
_entity_poly.pdbx_strand_id
1 'polypeptide(L)'
;MEVFANVTYNPLTEFPNQTLREWPTENENNVATTLPEPPAKANTVNMLDMFHYPELIYTGEGSVSQFPEQTKKLANNRSYVTATDSSVAVITRDARWQSGVMWSNQQNKIELSEPFHMVAYVYLGKRTQHDRNFSGLGGADGITFTMHNDKKKPEDIWAKDKFGKDKLASGSVNNTGMNAYGALGNGLGVYGSNFSANVSSDANNMVDFWRGVENGITLEFDTFFNDNNTTQHSDNDLTSTINKLPPVEYPENHVNTQHGHIAINILNDFKDNRANLNEGPDKTKNKHKIKLSLGWDGELSKDDKTNPHTWVNPPDWPKTNLADGQWHRLEVTWTPDLVTNTGNLNYKIYKQGHIGSRNISQSNDVIYDGTDVITYDVAIGSPDYPLKHVFGVEDLNNSVYWGFSGSTGGYLNNQAVQMLQLPVNYYTAELSKVDQDGNPVSGAEFQIEKKDDTTE
;
A
#
# COMPACT_ATOMS: atom_id res chain seq x y z
N MET A 1 19.94 36.23 -3.46
CA MET A 1 20.29 35.41 -2.29
C MET A 1 19.22 35.72 -1.26
N GLU A 2 18.04 35.12 -1.44
CA GLU A 2 16.92 35.29 -0.51
C GLU A 2 17.16 34.39 0.70
N VAL A 3 17.00 35.00 1.87
CA VAL A 3 17.17 34.37 3.17
C VAL A 3 16.00 33.41 3.36
N PHE A 4 16.26 32.12 3.22
CA PHE A 4 15.31 31.08 3.61
C PHE A 4 15.02 31.27 5.11
N ALA A 5 13.78 31.62 5.44
CA ALA A 5 13.31 31.58 6.81
C ALA A 5 13.45 30.15 7.31
N ASN A 6 14.29 29.95 8.33
CA ASN A 6 14.31 28.73 9.13
C ASN A 6 12.91 28.58 9.75
N VAL A 7 12.01 27.86 9.07
CA VAL A 7 10.79 27.36 9.70
C VAL A 7 11.26 26.40 10.78
N THR A 8 11.22 26.87 12.02
CA THR A 8 11.62 26.10 13.19
C THR A 8 10.48 25.12 13.49
N TYR A 9 10.40 24.05 12.71
CA TYR A 9 9.33 23.06 12.76
C TYR A 9 9.38 22.28 14.08
N ASN A 10 8.26 22.21 14.80
CA ASN A 10 8.18 21.44 16.04
C ASN A 10 7.35 20.15 15.84
N PRO A 11 7.98 18.96 15.79
CA PRO A 11 7.27 17.69 15.64
C PRO A 11 6.29 17.40 16.79
N LEU A 12 6.33 18.16 17.89
CA LEU A 12 5.49 17.99 19.07
C LEU A 12 4.14 18.72 18.99
N THR A 13 3.94 19.66 18.05
CA THR A 13 2.75 20.53 18.01
C THR A 13 1.97 20.52 16.68
N GLU A 14 2.52 19.92 15.63
CA GLU A 14 2.01 20.08 14.25
C GLU A 14 1.41 18.76 13.72
N PHE A 15 0.26 18.36 14.28
CA PHE A 15 -0.58 17.27 13.74
C PHE A 15 -1.72 17.88 12.92
N PRO A 16 -2.09 17.31 11.76
CA PRO A 16 -3.34 17.68 11.11
C PRO A 16 -4.50 17.43 12.08
N ASN A 17 -5.48 18.32 12.11
CA ASN A 17 -6.76 18.09 12.75
C ASN A 17 -7.44 16.87 12.12
N GLN A 18 -7.43 15.78 12.89
CA GLN A 18 -8.00 14.50 12.51
C GLN A 18 -9.51 14.38 12.81
N THR A 19 -10.15 15.43 13.36
CA THR A 19 -11.61 15.40 13.59
C THR A 19 -12.40 15.58 12.29
N LEU A 20 -11.76 16.09 11.23
CA LEU A 20 -12.40 16.31 9.94
C LEU A 20 -12.56 14.99 9.19
N ARG A 21 -13.71 14.79 8.51
CA ARG A 21 -13.94 13.60 7.67
C ARG A 21 -13.01 13.59 6.47
N GLU A 22 -12.90 14.73 5.80
CA GLU A 22 -11.96 14.96 4.72
C GLU A 22 -10.88 15.93 5.19
N TRP A 23 -9.62 15.62 4.89
CA TRP A 23 -8.56 16.55 5.19
C TRP A 23 -8.61 17.74 4.22
N PRO A 24 -8.43 18.98 4.73
CA PRO A 24 -8.48 20.20 3.94
C PRO A 24 -7.52 20.24 2.76
N THR A 25 -7.75 21.21 1.87
CA THR A 25 -6.87 21.53 0.75
C THR A 25 -5.65 22.34 1.20
N GLU A 26 -4.76 22.65 0.27
CA GLU A 26 -3.52 23.40 0.53
C GLU A 26 -3.70 24.64 1.43
N ASN A 27 -2.71 24.89 2.30
CA ASN A 27 -2.64 25.99 3.28
C ASN A 27 -3.65 25.91 4.44
N GLU A 28 -4.41 24.82 4.54
CA GLU A 28 -5.22 24.50 5.70
C GLU A 28 -4.67 23.25 6.38
N ASN A 29 -4.70 23.22 7.71
CA ASN A 29 -4.42 22.00 8.48
C ASN A 29 -3.05 21.34 8.24
N ASN A 30 -2.03 22.14 7.95
CA ASN A 30 -0.68 21.70 7.59
C ASN A 30 -0.60 20.84 6.31
N VAL A 31 -1.59 20.93 5.43
CA VAL A 31 -1.57 20.29 4.10
C VAL A 31 -0.81 21.19 3.13
N ALA A 32 0.27 20.66 2.57
CA ALA A 32 1.21 21.46 1.80
C ALA A 32 0.82 21.61 0.32
N THR A 33 0.05 20.68 -0.26
CA THR A 33 -0.45 20.79 -1.64
C THR A 33 -1.82 20.14 -1.81
N THR A 34 -2.57 20.61 -2.80
CA THR A 34 -3.86 20.02 -3.19
C THR A 34 -3.63 18.76 -4.03
N LEU A 35 -4.44 17.72 -3.81
CA LEU A 35 -4.45 16.52 -4.65
C LEU A 35 -4.87 16.90 -6.08
N PRO A 36 -4.12 16.53 -7.13
CA PRO A 36 -4.50 16.83 -8.50
C PRO A 36 -5.77 16.08 -8.91
N GLU A 37 -6.47 16.61 -9.91
CA GLU A 37 -7.63 15.92 -10.47
C GLU A 37 -7.23 14.54 -11.03
N PRO A 38 -8.05 13.51 -10.81
CA PRO A 38 -7.75 12.16 -11.26
C PRO A 38 -8.14 11.93 -12.74
N PRO A 39 -7.66 10.84 -13.36
CA PRO A 39 -7.88 10.54 -14.78
C PRO A 39 -9.33 10.31 -15.21
N ALA A 40 -10.11 9.52 -14.46
CA ALA A 40 -11.47 9.17 -14.85
C ALA A 40 -12.49 10.22 -14.40
N LYS A 41 -13.64 10.25 -15.09
CA LYS A 41 -14.77 11.12 -14.71
C LYS A 41 -15.22 10.85 -13.27
N ALA A 42 -15.72 11.88 -12.60
CA ALA A 42 -16.17 11.75 -11.22
C ALA A 42 -17.27 10.69 -11.08
N ASN A 43 -17.26 9.96 -9.98
CA ASN A 43 -18.23 8.90 -9.66
C ASN A 43 -18.26 7.74 -10.68
N THR A 44 -17.14 7.46 -11.38
CA THR A 44 -17.05 6.30 -12.30
C THR A 44 -17.32 4.98 -11.56
N VAL A 45 -16.88 4.90 -10.30
CA VAL A 45 -17.18 3.83 -9.36
C VAL A 45 -17.70 4.46 -8.07
N ASN A 46 -18.62 3.78 -7.38
CA ASN A 46 -19.07 4.20 -6.06
C ASN A 46 -18.41 3.34 -4.97
N MET A 47 -17.45 3.93 -4.26
CA MET A 47 -16.74 3.29 -3.15
C MET A 47 -17.28 3.64 -1.75
N LEU A 48 -18.29 4.50 -1.64
CA LEU A 48 -18.68 5.11 -0.35
C LEU A 48 -19.04 4.08 0.73
N ASP A 49 -19.66 2.95 0.34
CA ASP A 49 -20.10 1.89 1.25
C ASP A 49 -19.29 0.58 1.06
N MET A 50 -18.14 0.67 0.39
CA MET A 50 -17.38 -0.51 0.03
C MET A 50 -16.39 -0.97 1.08
N PHE A 51 -15.91 -0.03 1.89
CA PHE A 51 -14.77 -0.23 2.76
C PHE A 51 -15.12 0.01 4.22
N HIS A 52 -14.44 -0.76 5.06
CA HIS A 52 -14.27 -0.52 6.47
C HIS A 52 -12.97 0.25 6.70
N TYR A 53 -13.00 1.19 7.63
CA TYR A 53 -11.88 2.02 8.02
C TYR A 53 -11.55 1.73 9.50
N PRO A 54 -10.50 0.94 9.78
CA PRO A 54 -10.12 0.61 11.15
C PRO A 54 -9.77 1.87 11.98
N GLU A 55 -10.04 1.82 13.28
CA GLU A 55 -9.46 2.79 14.22
C GLU A 55 -8.00 2.41 14.50
N LEU A 56 -7.07 3.31 14.20
CA LEU A 56 -5.63 3.05 14.26
C LEU A 56 -5.07 3.28 15.67
N ILE A 57 -5.43 2.42 16.62
CA ILE A 57 -5.11 2.59 18.05
C ILE A 57 -3.68 2.14 18.36
N TYR A 58 -2.74 3.08 18.44
CA TYR A 58 -1.34 2.75 18.78
C TYR A 58 -1.03 2.80 20.30
N THR A 59 -2.02 3.09 21.16
CA THR A 59 -1.84 3.27 22.63
C THR A 59 -2.80 2.45 23.48
N GLY A 60 -3.17 1.25 23.04
CA GLY A 60 -4.00 0.35 23.84
C GLY A 60 -3.39 0.05 25.21
N GLU A 61 -4.21 -0.40 26.16
CA GLU A 61 -3.74 -0.80 27.49
C GLU A 61 -2.71 -1.93 27.37
N GLY A 62 -1.49 -1.70 27.87
CA GLY A 62 -0.36 -2.62 27.71
C GLY A 62 0.58 -2.28 26.54
N SER A 63 0.25 -1.29 25.70
CA SER A 63 1.21 -0.70 24.77
C SER A 63 2.27 0.12 25.51
N VAL A 64 3.51 0.01 25.06
CA VAL A 64 4.61 0.83 25.58
C VAL A 64 4.81 1.99 24.62
N SER A 65 4.56 3.21 25.12
CA SER A 65 4.80 4.46 24.41
C SER A 65 5.58 5.43 25.28
N GLN A 66 6.66 6.00 24.75
CA GLN A 66 7.43 7.03 25.46
C GLN A 66 6.72 8.40 25.42
N PHE A 67 5.86 8.66 24.42
CA PHE A 67 5.04 9.86 24.30
C PHE A 67 3.56 9.54 24.09
N PRO A 68 2.87 8.94 25.09
CA PRO A 68 1.52 8.41 24.94
C PRO A 68 0.49 9.47 24.51
N GLU A 69 0.61 10.72 24.98
CA GLU A 69 -0.31 11.80 24.59
C GLU A 69 -0.15 12.24 23.13
N GLN A 70 1.02 12.04 22.52
CA GLN A 70 1.23 12.31 21.10
C GLN A 70 0.70 11.16 20.26
N THR A 71 1.06 9.93 20.64
CA THR A 71 0.62 8.72 19.95
C THR A 71 -0.92 8.59 19.96
N LYS A 72 -1.60 8.98 21.05
CA LYS A 72 -3.08 9.03 21.10
C LYS A 72 -3.70 9.89 20.00
N LYS A 73 -3.03 10.95 19.53
CA LYS A 73 -3.55 11.82 18.46
C LYS A 73 -3.63 11.10 17.11
N LEU A 74 -2.83 10.05 16.91
CA LEU A 74 -2.81 9.24 15.69
C LEU A 74 -4.04 8.33 15.54
N ALA A 75 -4.77 8.06 16.62
CA ALA A 75 -5.94 7.16 16.59
C ALA A 75 -7.07 7.64 15.68
N ASN A 76 -7.09 8.93 15.36
CA ASN A 76 -8.08 9.54 14.47
C ASN A 76 -7.64 9.56 12.99
N ASN A 77 -6.42 9.13 12.68
CA ASN A 77 -5.94 9.02 11.31
C ASN A 77 -6.80 8.00 10.55
N ARG A 78 -7.23 8.36 9.34
CA ARG A 78 -8.00 7.47 8.47
C ARG A 78 -7.85 7.90 7.01
N SER A 79 -7.92 6.93 6.11
CA SER A 79 -8.23 7.19 4.71
C SER A 79 -9.72 7.50 4.56
N TYR A 80 -10.13 8.04 3.42
CA TYR A 80 -11.54 8.30 3.13
C TYR A 80 -11.82 8.34 1.63
N VAL A 81 -13.04 7.95 1.26
CA VAL A 81 -13.59 8.25 -0.08
C VAL A 81 -14.11 9.68 -0.10
N THR A 82 -13.81 10.42 -1.16
CA THR A 82 -14.21 11.82 -1.27
C THR A 82 -15.71 11.97 -1.50
N ALA A 83 -16.31 13.00 -0.93
CA ALA A 83 -17.73 13.31 -1.00
C ALA A 83 -18.14 13.87 -2.37
N THR A 84 -17.21 14.52 -3.06
CA THR A 84 -17.44 15.08 -4.41
C THR A 84 -17.17 14.06 -5.52
N ASP A 85 -16.44 13.00 -5.23
CA ASP A 85 -16.09 11.95 -6.18
C ASP A 85 -15.96 10.59 -5.47
N SER A 86 -17.02 9.78 -5.56
CA SER A 86 -17.10 8.46 -4.93
C SER A 86 -16.10 7.45 -5.52
N SER A 87 -15.40 7.79 -6.61
CA SER A 87 -14.39 6.94 -7.24
C SER A 87 -12.98 7.19 -6.71
N VAL A 88 -12.78 8.20 -5.86
CA VAL A 88 -11.47 8.56 -5.32
C VAL A 88 -11.41 8.29 -3.83
N ALA A 89 -10.39 7.54 -3.40
CA ALA A 89 -10.00 7.40 -2.01
C ALA A 89 -8.68 8.14 -1.77
N VAL A 90 -8.65 8.97 -0.73
CA VAL A 90 -7.44 9.61 -0.22
C VAL A 90 -6.90 8.74 0.90
N ILE A 91 -5.66 8.28 0.74
CA ILE A 91 -4.95 7.46 1.73
C ILE A 91 -4.24 8.38 2.73
N THR A 92 -3.46 9.33 2.22
CA THR A 92 -2.87 10.43 2.99
C THR A 92 -2.96 11.74 2.20
N ARG A 93 -3.00 12.86 2.90
CA ARG A 93 -2.68 14.16 2.31
C ARG A 93 -1.18 14.40 2.38
N ASP A 94 -0.78 15.46 1.69
CA ASP A 94 0.52 16.09 1.78
C ASP A 94 0.75 16.76 3.15
N ALA A 95 0.66 15.97 4.22
CA ALA A 95 0.85 16.35 5.61
C ALA A 95 1.53 15.21 6.39
N ARG A 96 2.16 15.54 7.52
CA ARG A 96 2.94 14.57 8.32
C ARG A 96 2.07 13.70 9.22
N TRP A 97 2.65 12.57 9.62
CA TRP A 97 2.12 11.66 10.64
C TRP A 97 0.70 11.17 10.33
N GLN A 98 0.41 10.91 9.07
CA GLN A 98 -0.85 10.35 8.62
C GLN A 98 -0.70 8.86 8.36
N SER A 99 -1.78 8.13 8.54
CA SER A 99 -1.88 6.73 8.14
C SER A 99 -3.32 6.49 7.70
N GLY A 100 -3.49 5.77 6.61
CA GLY A 100 -4.80 5.45 6.06
C GLY A 100 -4.85 3.96 5.77
N VAL A 101 -5.93 3.32 6.19
CA VAL A 101 -6.18 1.90 5.93
C VAL A 101 -7.65 1.76 5.55
N MET A 102 -7.90 1.10 4.43
CA MET A 102 -9.25 0.79 3.97
C MET A 102 -9.31 -0.65 3.49
N TRP A 103 -10.13 -1.46 4.14
CA TRP A 103 -10.35 -2.86 3.78
C TRP A 103 -11.76 -3.06 3.27
N SER A 104 -11.95 -3.92 2.29
CA SER A 104 -13.27 -4.24 1.80
C SER A 104 -14.17 -4.72 2.95
N ASN A 105 -15.44 -4.34 2.90
CA ASN A 105 -16.42 -4.87 3.83
C ASN A 105 -16.55 -6.39 3.65
N GLN A 106 -17.08 -7.08 4.66
CA GLN A 106 -17.24 -8.54 4.65
C GLN A 106 -18.00 -9.06 3.41
N GLN A 107 -18.94 -8.29 2.86
CA GLN A 107 -19.73 -8.61 1.67
C GLN A 107 -18.97 -8.36 0.35
N ASN A 108 -17.87 -7.60 0.40
CA ASN A 108 -17.05 -7.19 -0.74
C ASN A 108 -15.68 -7.88 -0.73
N LYS A 109 -15.53 -8.98 0.01
CA LYS A 109 -14.33 -9.81 -0.05
C LYS A 109 -14.17 -10.41 -1.44
N ILE A 110 -12.93 -10.71 -1.79
CA ILE A 110 -12.60 -11.49 -2.98
C ILE A 110 -12.73 -12.96 -2.60
N GLU A 111 -13.59 -13.69 -3.30
CA GLU A 111 -13.64 -15.15 -3.24
C GLU A 111 -12.48 -15.73 -4.06
N LEU A 112 -11.58 -16.50 -3.44
CA LEU A 112 -10.39 -17.02 -4.11
C LEU A 112 -10.71 -18.10 -5.17
N SER A 113 -11.89 -18.70 -5.11
CA SER A 113 -12.37 -19.67 -6.11
C SER A 113 -12.92 -19.02 -7.37
N GLU A 114 -13.14 -17.71 -7.35
CA GLU A 114 -13.67 -16.95 -8.48
C GLU A 114 -12.58 -16.03 -9.02
N PRO A 115 -12.48 -15.85 -10.34
CA PRO A 115 -11.54 -14.89 -10.86
C PRO A 115 -12.03 -13.46 -10.65
N PHE A 116 -11.12 -12.49 -10.65
CA PHE A 116 -11.48 -11.07 -10.66
C PHE A 116 -10.55 -10.25 -11.56
N HIS A 117 -11.03 -9.06 -11.93
CA HIS A 117 -10.22 -8.00 -12.53
C HIS A 117 -10.54 -6.66 -11.87
N MET A 118 -9.52 -6.03 -11.30
CA MET A 118 -9.57 -4.69 -10.72
C MET A 118 -8.76 -3.72 -11.59
N VAL A 119 -9.28 -2.50 -11.75
CA VAL A 119 -8.58 -1.40 -12.43
C VAL A 119 -8.62 -0.15 -11.56
N ALA A 120 -7.46 0.42 -11.31
CA ALA A 120 -7.28 1.63 -10.53
C ALA A 120 -6.21 2.55 -11.13
N TYR A 121 -6.24 3.82 -10.74
CA TYR A 121 -5.07 4.69 -10.78
C TYR A 121 -4.54 4.92 -9.38
N VAL A 122 -3.22 4.92 -9.22
CA VAL A 122 -2.52 5.28 -7.98
C VAL A 122 -1.79 6.61 -8.17
N TYR A 123 -1.83 7.45 -7.14
CA TYR A 123 -1.10 8.72 -7.07
C TYR A 123 -0.19 8.68 -5.85
N LEU A 124 1.12 8.85 -6.06
CA LEU A 124 2.14 8.70 -5.02
C LEU A 124 2.73 10.03 -4.54
N GLY A 125 2.18 11.15 -5.03
CA GLY A 125 2.68 12.49 -4.75
C GLY A 125 3.66 12.98 -5.80
N LYS A 126 4.24 14.16 -5.53
CA LYS A 126 5.14 14.87 -6.46
C LYS A 126 6.50 15.22 -5.85
N ARG A 127 6.77 14.70 -4.65
CA ARG A 127 8.01 14.93 -3.92
C ARG A 127 8.71 13.61 -3.69
N THR A 128 9.98 13.58 -3.98
CA THR A 128 10.84 12.49 -3.56
C THR A 128 11.39 12.74 -2.16
N GLN A 129 11.98 11.71 -1.55
CA GLN A 129 12.77 11.86 -0.33
C GLN A 129 13.89 12.92 -0.45
N HIS A 130 14.44 13.11 -1.65
CA HIS A 130 15.54 14.04 -1.92
C HIS A 130 15.07 15.49 -2.13
N ASP A 131 13.79 15.73 -2.44
CA ASP A 131 13.22 17.06 -2.73
C ASP A 131 12.96 17.91 -1.47
N ARG A 132 13.99 18.12 -0.64
CA ARG A 132 13.90 18.89 0.61
C ARG A 132 13.69 20.40 0.42
N ASN A 133 13.59 20.88 -0.81
CA ASN A 133 13.39 22.31 -1.11
C ASN A 133 11.92 22.78 -0.95
N PHE A 134 10.97 21.86 -0.73
CA PHE A 134 9.60 22.20 -0.31
C PHE A 134 9.57 22.51 1.21
N SER A 135 10.04 23.70 1.58
CA SER A 135 10.07 24.16 2.99
C SER A 135 10.93 23.30 3.93
N GLY A 136 11.89 22.54 3.40
CA GLY A 136 12.75 21.63 4.16
C GLY A 136 12.32 20.16 4.12
N LEU A 137 11.18 19.82 3.50
CA LEU A 137 10.50 18.53 3.65
C LEU A 137 10.41 17.76 2.32
N GLY A 138 10.91 16.53 2.30
CA GLY A 138 10.74 15.62 1.16
C GLY A 138 9.44 14.81 1.24
N GLY A 139 9.29 13.89 0.29
CA GLY A 139 8.14 12.98 0.18
C GLY A 139 8.37 11.57 0.73
N ALA A 140 7.29 10.98 1.28
CA ALA A 140 7.20 9.65 1.86
C ALA A 140 5.72 9.32 2.18
N ASP A 141 5.38 8.13 2.68
CA ASP A 141 6.18 6.89 2.70
C ASP A 141 5.84 6.03 1.49
N GLY A 142 4.56 5.85 1.19
CA GLY A 142 4.11 5.07 0.04
C GLY A 142 2.73 4.46 0.26
N ILE A 143 2.20 3.84 -0.80
CA ILE A 143 0.91 3.15 -0.78
C ILE A 143 1.12 1.66 -1.06
N THR A 144 0.27 0.84 -0.48
CA THR A 144 0.14 -0.57 -0.80
C THR A 144 -1.24 -0.90 -1.37
N PHE A 145 -1.28 -1.84 -2.31
CA PHE A 145 -2.46 -2.66 -2.57
C PHE A 145 -2.26 -3.99 -1.83
N THR A 146 -3.22 -4.39 -1.02
CA THR A 146 -3.08 -5.56 -0.15
C THR A 146 -4.31 -6.46 -0.26
N MET A 147 -4.08 -7.76 -0.34
CA MET A 147 -5.09 -8.81 -0.13
C MET A 147 -4.71 -9.58 1.13
N HIS A 148 -5.62 -9.72 2.10
CA HIS A 148 -5.29 -10.37 3.37
C HIS A 148 -6.47 -11.12 4.00
N ASN A 149 -6.13 -12.07 4.86
CA ASN A 149 -7.04 -12.86 5.68
C ASN A 149 -6.51 -12.88 7.10
N ASP A 150 -6.40 -11.69 7.69
CA ASP A 150 -5.83 -11.54 9.02
C ASP A 150 -6.65 -12.39 10.02
N LYS A 151 -6.00 -13.41 10.59
CA LYS A 151 -6.61 -14.35 11.53
C LYS A 151 -6.03 -14.18 12.93
N LYS A 152 -5.36 -13.07 13.20
CA LYS A 152 -4.82 -12.79 14.53
C LYS A 152 -5.97 -12.85 15.53
N LYS A 153 -5.71 -13.44 16.68
CA LYS A 153 -6.61 -13.43 17.83
C LYS A 153 -6.05 -12.49 18.90
N PRO A 154 -6.88 -11.99 19.83
CA PRO A 154 -6.38 -11.14 20.92
C PRO A 154 -5.19 -11.73 21.68
N GLU A 155 -5.16 -13.06 21.90
CA GLU A 155 -4.05 -13.76 22.55
C GLU A 155 -2.74 -13.73 21.75
N ASP A 156 -2.82 -13.65 20.42
CA ASP A 156 -1.65 -13.56 19.54
C ASP A 156 -0.95 -12.20 19.69
N ILE A 157 -1.69 -11.16 20.07
CA ILE A 157 -1.17 -9.78 20.17
C ILE A 157 -0.35 -9.59 21.45
N TRP A 158 -0.59 -10.39 22.48
CA TRP A 158 0.16 -10.32 23.73
C TRP A 158 1.54 -10.97 23.59
N ALA A 159 2.56 -10.27 24.08
CA ALA A 159 3.92 -10.79 24.16
C ALA A 159 4.60 -10.39 25.46
N LYS A 160 5.72 -11.04 25.76
CA LYS A 160 6.58 -10.67 26.88
C LYS A 160 7.66 -9.69 26.40
N ASP A 161 7.89 -8.64 27.18
CA ASP A 161 9.07 -7.79 27.02
C ASP A 161 10.33 -8.49 27.57
N LYS A 162 11.49 -7.83 27.45
CA LYS A 162 12.77 -8.37 27.93
C LYS A 162 12.85 -8.58 29.45
N PHE A 163 11.88 -8.05 30.21
CA PHE A 163 11.75 -8.19 31.65
C PHE A 163 10.65 -9.18 32.04
N GLY A 164 10.02 -9.86 31.07
CA GLY A 164 8.93 -10.81 31.31
C GLY A 164 7.57 -10.16 31.59
N LYS A 165 7.42 -8.85 31.36
CA LYS A 165 6.15 -8.13 31.51
C LYS A 165 5.31 -8.26 30.23
N ASP A 166 4.00 -8.38 30.40
CA ASP A 166 3.06 -8.37 29.28
C ASP A 166 3.06 -7.02 28.57
N LYS A 167 3.09 -7.07 27.24
CA LYS A 167 2.98 -5.93 26.33
C LYS A 167 2.22 -6.31 25.06
N LEU A 168 1.66 -5.32 24.38
CA LEU A 168 1.01 -5.50 23.08
C LEU A 168 2.04 -5.42 21.93
N ALA A 169 1.90 -6.31 20.94
CA ALA A 169 2.71 -6.35 19.72
C ALA A 169 2.15 -5.48 18.57
N SER A 170 0.87 -5.13 18.63
CA SER A 170 0.09 -4.51 17.53
C SER A 170 -0.74 -3.30 17.98
N GLY A 171 -0.31 -2.58 19.02
CA GLY A 171 -0.97 -1.36 19.51
C GLY A 171 -2.32 -1.54 20.23
N SER A 172 -3.14 -2.52 19.83
CA SER A 172 -4.45 -2.80 20.41
C SER A 172 -4.81 -4.28 20.24
N VAL A 173 -5.47 -4.88 21.23
CA VAL A 173 -6.00 -6.26 21.13
C VAL A 173 -7.12 -6.40 20.09
N ASN A 174 -7.69 -5.28 19.63
CA ASN A 174 -8.70 -5.24 18.58
C ASN A 174 -8.08 -5.14 17.17
N ASN A 175 -6.76 -5.04 17.04
CA ASN A 175 -6.05 -5.03 15.76
C ASN A 175 -6.03 -6.46 15.15
N THR A 176 -7.19 -6.91 14.68
CA THR A 176 -7.41 -8.26 14.13
C THR A 176 -8.41 -8.22 12.98
N GLY A 177 -8.33 -9.19 12.06
CA GLY A 177 -9.35 -9.36 11.01
C GLY A 177 -9.53 -8.11 10.15
N MET A 178 -10.78 -7.66 10.00
CA MET A 178 -11.10 -6.43 9.26
C MET A 178 -10.61 -5.16 9.96
N ASN A 179 -10.24 -5.22 11.25
CA ASN A 179 -9.63 -4.10 11.97
C ASN A 179 -8.10 -4.15 11.95
N ALA A 180 -7.49 -5.02 11.13
CA ALA A 180 -6.05 -5.15 11.11
C ALA A 180 -5.39 -3.88 10.53
N TYR A 181 -4.27 -3.45 11.11
CA TYR A 181 -3.42 -2.38 10.58
C TYR A 181 -1.97 -2.57 10.99
N GLY A 182 -1.07 -1.96 10.22
CA GLY A 182 0.36 -1.88 10.47
C GLY A 182 0.79 -0.57 11.14
N ALA A 183 2.10 -0.46 11.33
CA ALA A 183 2.74 0.77 11.75
C ALA A 183 2.67 1.84 10.65
N LEU A 184 2.72 3.11 11.05
CA LEU A 184 2.97 4.22 10.12
C LEU A 184 4.46 4.33 9.76
N GLY A 185 4.80 5.26 8.86
CA GLY A 185 6.18 5.38 8.38
C GLY A 185 6.49 4.25 7.40
N ASN A 186 7.65 3.62 7.60
CA ASN A 186 8.07 2.44 6.84
C ASN A 186 7.17 1.21 6.99
N GLY A 187 6.22 1.23 7.93
CA GLY A 187 5.19 0.19 8.04
C GLY A 187 4.13 0.27 6.94
N LEU A 188 4.01 1.40 6.22
CA LEU A 188 3.02 1.66 5.16
C LEU A 188 1.56 1.32 5.55
N GLY A 189 1.25 1.30 6.84
CA GLY A 189 -0.07 0.91 7.35
C GLY A 189 -0.37 -0.60 7.28
N VAL A 190 0.59 -1.45 6.90
CA VAL A 190 0.41 -2.93 6.84
C VAL A 190 1.43 -3.72 7.62
N TYR A 191 2.69 -3.30 7.63
CA TYR A 191 3.75 -4.05 8.28
C TYR A 191 3.86 -3.69 9.76
N GLY A 192 4.33 -4.66 10.56
CA GLY A 192 4.93 -4.32 11.83
C GLY A 192 6.21 -3.53 11.57
N SER A 193 6.44 -2.49 12.34
CA SER A 193 7.70 -1.75 12.39
C SER A 193 7.60 -0.91 13.64
N ASN A 194 8.46 -1.14 14.63
CA ASN A 194 8.41 -0.35 15.85
C ASN A 194 8.45 1.13 15.49
N PHE A 195 7.38 1.83 15.82
CA PHE A 195 7.17 3.18 15.34
C PHE A 195 8.09 4.15 16.09
N SER A 196 8.95 4.85 15.35
CA SER A 196 9.76 5.97 15.85
C SER A 196 9.32 7.25 15.14
N ALA A 197 8.89 8.26 15.89
CA ALA A 197 8.63 9.60 15.34
C ALA A 197 9.87 10.49 15.36
N ASN A 198 11.02 9.96 15.78
CA ASN A 198 12.26 10.71 15.81
C ASN A 198 13.27 10.10 14.85
N VAL A 199 13.60 10.89 13.83
CA VAL A 199 14.55 10.58 12.75
C VAL A 199 16.00 10.38 13.23
N SER A 200 16.27 10.35 14.55
CA SER A 200 17.64 10.30 15.08
C SER A 200 17.81 9.69 16.48
N SER A 201 16.95 8.77 16.95
CA SER A 201 17.15 8.10 18.26
C SER A 201 17.49 6.62 18.17
N ASP A 202 18.49 6.18 18.93
CA ASP A 202 18.87 4.76 19.09
C ASP A 202 17.86 3.95 19.95
N ALA A 203 16.72 4.54 20.29
CA ALA A 203 15.64 3.92 21.05
C ALA A 203 14.31 4.11 20.32
N ASN A 204 13.48 3.06 20.31
CA ASN A 204 12.06 3.16 19.93
C ASN A 204 11.38 4.15 20.88
N ASN A 205 11.00 5.31 20.36
CA ASN A 205 10.53 6.41 21.18
C ASN A 205 9.05 6.73 20.99
N MET A 206 8.28 5.96 20.21
CA MET A 206 6.83 6.18 20.12
C MET A 206 6.04 4.95 20.48
N VAL A 207 6.13 3.81 19.79
CA VAL A 207 5.29 2.63 20.11
C VAL A 207 5.99 1.33 19.74
N ASP A 208 5.95 0.36 20.65
CA ASP A 208 6.29 -1.04 20.37
C ASP A 208 5.19 -1.67 19.49
N PHE A 209 5.49 -1.81 18.19
CA PHE A 209 4.55 -2.24 17.15
C PHE A 209 5.28 -3.08 16.11
N TRP A 210 5.53 -4.34 16.43
CA TRP A 210 6.29 -5.24 15.56
C TRP A 210 5.42 -6.25 14.83
N ARG A 211 4.10 -6.24 15.08
CA ARG A 211 3.15 -7.17 14.48
C ARG A 211 2.05 -6.44 13.72
N GLY A 212 2.13 -6.49 12.40
CA GLY A 212 1.21 -5.83 11.47
C GLY A 212 0.05 -6.72 11.03
N VAL A 213 -0.44 -6.48 9.81
CA VAL A 213 -1.42 -7.32 9.12
C VAL A 213 -0.77 -8.67 8.76
N GLU A 214 -1.51 -9.76 8.90
CA GLU A 214 -1.05 -11.13 8.62
C GLU A 214 -1.84 -11.83 7.52
N ASN A 215 -1.30 -12.97 7.06
CA ASN A 215 -1.96 -13.84 6.10
C ASN A 215 -2.40 -13.07 4.85
N GLY A 216 -1.48 -12.36 4.21
CA GLY A 216 -1.75 -11.67 2.98
C GLY A 216 -0.54 -11.51 2.08
N ILE A 217 -0.81 -10.90 0.94
CA ILE A 217 0.15 -10.47 -0.05
C ILE A 217 -0.07 -8.99 -0.32
N THR A 218 1.02 -8.26 -0.52
CA THR A 218 1.01 -6.83 -0.73
C THR A 218 1.85 -6.46 -1.93
N LEU A 219 1.31 -5.66 -2.85
CA LEU A 219 2.08 -4.86 -3.80
C LEU A 219 2.31 -3.48 -3.18
N GLU A 220 3.55 -3.09 -2.99
CA GLU A 220 3.90 -1.78 -2.46
C GLU A 220 4.52 -0.87 -3.51
N PHE A 221 4.22 0.42 -3.36
CA PHE A 221 4.84 1.53 -4.04
C PHE A 221 5.48 2.40 -2.97
N ASP A 222 6.73 2.11 -2.65
CA ASP A 222 7.45 2.77 -1.58
C ASP A 222 8.28 3.93 -2.14
N THR A 223 7.94 5.14 -1.71
CA THR A 223 8.55 6.38 -2.20
C THR A 223 9.74 6.82 -1.34
N PHE A 224 10.05 6.09 -0.26
CA PHE A 224 11.05 6.46 0.71
C PHE A 224 12.03 5.31 0.98
N PHE A 225 13.31 5.61 0.89
CA PHE A 225 14.35 4.68 1.29
C PHE A 225 14.71 4.89 2.77
N ASN A 226 14.40 3.87 3.56
CA ASN A 226 14.67 3.82 4.97
C ASN A 226 16.08 3.28 5.26
N ASP A 227 17.06 4.16 5.47
CA ASP A 227 18.45 3.75 5.79
C ASP A 227 19.15 4.75 6.69
N ASN A 228 19.00 4.56 7.99
CA ASN A 228 19.94 5.13 8.94
C ASN A 228 20.57 3.99 9.73
N ASN A 229 21.71 4.26 10.35
CA ASN A 229 22.36 3.31 11.26
C ASN A 229 21.52 3.00 12.52
N THR A 230 20.31 3.55 12.63
CA THR A 230 19.39 3.21 13.72
C THR A 230 18.66 1.92 13.34
N THR A 231 18.34 1.09 14.32
CA THR A 231 17.80 -0.25 14.10
C THR A 231 16.33 -0.25 13.61
N GLN A 232 15.87 0.84 12.98
CA GLN A 232 14.47 1.24 12.79
C GLN A 232 13.75 0.71 11.57
N HIS A 233 14.48 0.14 10.61
CA HIS A 233 13.94 0.00 9.26
C HIS A 233 13.70 -1.45 8.84
N SER A 234 12.57 -1.68 8.18
CA SER A 234 12.16 -2.96 7.58
C SER A 234 12.87 -3.25 6.27
N ASP A 235 13.34 -2.22 5.57
CA ASP A 235 13.77 -2.24 4.17
C ASP A 235 15.28 -2.52 4.06
N ASN A 236 15.73 -3.51 4.82
CA ASN A 236 17.14 -3.82 5.03
C ASN A 236 17.88 -4.29 3.77
N ASP A 237 17.19 -4.75 2.73
CA ASP A 237 17.77 -5.34 1.52
C ASP A 237 18.15 -4.32 0.43
N LEU A 238 17.61 -3.09 0.50
CA LEU A 238 18.01 -1.95 -0.34
C LEU A 238 19.36 -1.33 0.09
N THR A 239 19.71 -1.49 1.37
CA THR A 239 20.93 -0.91 1.96
C THR A 239 22.20 -1.37 1.24
N SER A 240 22.25 -2.63 0.79
CA SER A 240 23.40 -3.22 0.07
C SER A 240 23.70 -2.59 -1.29
N THR A 241 22.71 -1.93 -1.88
CA THR A 241 22.71 -1.37 -3.24
C THR A 241 23.15 0.08 -3.20
N ILE A 242 22.67 0.83 -2.20
CA ILE A 242 22.96 2.25 -2.01
C ILE A 242 24.28 2.46 -1.23
N ASN A 243 24.62 1.58 -0.27
CA ASN A 243 25.84 1.70 0.57
C ASN A 243 27.16 1.24 -0.08
N LYS A 244 27.16 0.75 -1.34
CA LYS A 244 28.40 0.44 -2.07
C LYS A 244 29.16 1.68 -2.57
N LEU A 245 28.74 2.89 -2.20
CA LEU A 245 29.33 4.15 -2.63
C LEU A 245 30.20 4.77 -1.50
N PRO A 246 31.53 4.65 -1.57
CA PRO A 246 32.42 5.29 -0.59
C PRO A 246 32.57 6.80 -0.87
N PRO A 247 32.67 7.68 0.15
CA PRO A 247 32.23 7.57 1.55
C PRO A 247 31.18 8.65 1.85
N VAL A 248 29.90 8.31 2.01
CA VAL A 248 28.88 9.30 2.41
C VAL A 248 28.30 8.93 3.76
N GLU A 249 28.45 9.86 4.70
CA GLU A 249 28.17 9.69 6.13
C GLU A 249 26.67 9.50 6.47
N TYR A 250 25.75 9.66 5.51
CA TYR A 250 24.31 9.42 5.70
C TYR A 250 23.63 9.01 4.37
N PRO A 251 23.31 7.72 4.18
CA PRO A 251 22.78 7.21 2.91
C PRO A 251 21.37 7.72 2.55
N GLU A 252 20.53 8.14 3.51
CA GLU A 252 19.21 8.75 3.23
C GLU A 252 19.26 10.03 2.38
N ASN A 253 20.41 10.71 2.32
CA ASN A 253 20.61 11.93 1.53
C ASN A 253 21.18 11.67 0.13
N HIS A 254 21.41 10.41 -0.25
CA HIS A 254 22.00 10.10 -1.53
C HIS A 254 21.00 10.34 -2.68
N VAL A 255 21.45 10.85 -3.83
CA VAL A 255 20.55 11.14 -4.96
C VAL A 255 19.72 9.92 -5.39
N ASN A 256 20.31 8.72 -5.29
CA ASN A 256 19.64 7.46 -5.64
C ASN A 256 18.47 7.08 -4.71
N THR A 257 18.30 7.72 -3.54
CA THR A 257 17.15 7.47 -2.65
C THR A 257 15.86 8.10 -3.16
N GLN A 258 15.96 9.04 -4.10
CA GLN A 258 14.82 9.78 -4.64
C GLN A 258 13.85 8.92 -5.44
N HIS A 259 14.29 7.76 -5.92
CA HIS A 259 13.54 7.00 -6.92
C HIS A 259 12.38 6.20 -6.33
N GLY A 260 12.49 5.76 -5.07
CA GLY A 260 11.58 4.77 -4.49
C GLY A 260 11.68 3.41 -5.19
N HIS A 261 10.80 2.48 -4.81
CA HIS A 261 10.77 1.13 -5.34
C HIS A 261 9.38 0.49 -5.34
N ILE A 262 9.19 -0.51 -6.20
CA ILE A 262 7.98 -1.32 -6.30
C ILE A 262 8.34 -2.76 -5.96
N ALA A 263 7.63 -3.37 -5.02
CA ALA A 263 7.90 -4.73 -4.58
C ALA A 263 6.61 -5.48 -4.17
N ILE A 264 6.70 -6.80 -4.11
CA ILE A 264 5.65 -7.68 -3.61
C ILE A 264 6.14 -8.42 -2.37
N ASN A 265 5.34 -8.36 -1.31
CA ASN A 265 5.67 -8.88 0.01
C ASN A 265 4.62 -9.88 0.49
N ILE A 266 5.07 -10.96 1.13
CA ILE A 266 4.20 -11.91 1.81
C ILE A 266 4.16 -11.52 3.28
N LEU A 267 2.99 -11.14 3.77
CA LEU A 267 2.85 -10.57 5.12
C LEU A 267 3.32 -11.53 6.22
N ASN A 268 3.16 -12.84 6.01
CA ASN A 268 3.62 -13.85 6.98
C ASN A 268 5.14 -14.00 7.06
N ASP A 269 5.91 -13.54 6.06
CA ASP A 269 7.37 -13.51 6.15
C ASP A 269 7.87 -12.39 7.09
N PHE A 270 7.05 -11.34 7.28
CA PHE A 270 7.39 -10.12 8.03
C PHE A 270 6.43 -9.82 9.20
N LYS A 271 5.58 -10.77 9.56
CA LYS A 271 4.57 -10.55 10.61
C LYS A 271 5.14 -10.27 12.00
N ASP A 272 6.37 -10.73 12.28
CA ASP A 272 7.06 -10.52 13.55
C ASP A 272 8.25 -9.56 13.39
N ASN A 273 8.04 -8.43 12.69
CA ASN A 273 9.11 -7.49 12.37
C ASN A 273 9.52 -6.61 13.57
N ARG A 274 10.57 -7.03 14.27
CA ARG A 274 11.14 -6.39 15.46
C ARG A 274 12.27 -5.39 15.20
N ALA A 275 12.24 -4.67 14.07
CA ALA A 275 13.08 -3.46 13.93
C ALA A 275 12.99 -2.64 15.26
N ASN A 276 14.10 -2.17 15.85
CA ASN A 276 14.21 -1.35 17.09
C ASN A 276 14.41 -1.97 18.49
N LEU A 277 14.79 -3.23 18.65
CA LEU A 277 15.15 -3.76 19.98
C LEU A 277 16.64 -3.76 20.31
N ASN A 278 17.51 -3.11 19.53
CA ASN A 278 18.97 -3.35 19.52
C ASN A 278 19.37 -4.81 19.21
N GLU A 279 18.39 -5.67 18.91
CA GLU A 279 18.56 -6.97 18.27
C GLU A 279 18.57 -6.84 16.74
N GLY A 280 18.23 -5.63 16.23
CA GLY A 280 18.05 -5.31 14.82
C GLY A 280 16.82 -6.01 14.23
N PRO A 281 16.27 -5.52 13.10
CA PRO A 281 15.65 -6.47 12.19
C PRO A 281 16.69 -7.57 11.91
N ASP A 282 16.27 -8.82 11.79
CA ASP A 282 17.16 -9.85 11.29
C ASP A 282 17.66 -9.38 9.91
N LYS A 283 18.91 -8.89 9.85
CA LYS A 283 19.51 -8.34 8.62
C LYS A 283 19.65 -9.38 7.52
N THR A 284 19.34 -10.65 7.82
CA THR A 284 19.29 -11.75 6.86
C THR A 284 17.88 -11.99 6.29
N LYS A 285 16.84 -11.35 6.85
CA LYS A 285 15.46 -11.42 6.34
C LYS A 285 15.13 -10.20 5.50
N ASN A 286 15.08 -10.36 4.18
CA ASN A 286 14.67 -9.30 3.25
C ASN A 286 13.16 -9.07 3.30
N LYS A 287 12.72 -7.85 3.61
CA LYS A 287 11.30 -7.46 3.45
C LYS A 287 10.72 -7.90 2.11
N HIS A 288 11.48 -7.71 1.03
CA HIS A 288 10.99 -7.92 -0.32
C HIS A 288 11.13 -9.37 -0.78
N LYS A 289 9.98 -10.03 -0.95
CA LYS A 289 9.92 -11.38 -1.54
C LYS A 289 10.17 -11.32 -3.04
N ILE A 290 9.58 -10.32 -3.71
CA ILE A 290 9.77 -10.04 -5.13
C ILE A 290 10.04 -8.54 -5.30
N LYS A 291 11.14 -8.19 -5.96
CA LYS A 291 11.57 -6.82 -6.24
C LYS A 291 11.25 -6.50 -7.68
N LEU A 292 10.39 -5.53 -7.97
CA LEU A 292 9.94 -5.27 -9.35
C LEU A 292 10.74 -4.18 -10.03
N SER A 293 10.86 -3.00 -9.40
CA SER A 293 11.47 -1.83 -10.04
C SER A 293 12.00 -0.84 -9.01
N LEU A 294 13.08 -0.14 -9.36
CA LEU A 294 13.49 1.13 -8.73
C LEU A 294 12.97 2.26 -9.61
N GLY A 295 12.19 3.21 -9.06
CA GLY A 295 11.47 4.19 -9.88
C GLY A 295 10.54 3.55 -10.91
N TRP A 296 10.07 4.33 -11.90
CA TRP A 296 9.19 3.79 -12.96
C TRP A 296 9.96 3.08 -14.08
N ASP A 297 11.21 3.46 -14.34
CA ASP A 297 12.02 2.98 -15.48
C ASP A 297 13.17 2.03 -15.10
N GLY A 298 13.32 1.68 -13.82
CA GLY A 298 14.36 0.77 -13.32
C GLY A 298 13.88 -0.66 -13.06
N GLU A 299 13.10 -1.24 -13.97
CA GLU A 299 12.59 -2.61 -13.84
C GLU A 299 13.75 -3.63 -13.76
N LEU A 300 13.67 -4.53 -12.79
CA LEU A 300 14.67 -5.57 -12.59
C LEU A 300 14.53 -6.72 -13.61
N SER A 301 15.65 -7.35 -13.94
CA SER A 301 15.65 -8.56 -14.75
C SER A 301 14.90 -9.69 -14.03
N LYS A 302 14.33 -10.65 -14.77
CA LYS A 302 13.55 -11.75 -14.21
C LYS A 302 14.29 -12.48 -13.07
N ASP A 303 15.59 -12.71 -13.24
CA ASP A 303 16.41 -13.43 -12.26
C ASP A 303 16.71 -12.59 -11.01
N ASP A 304 16.75 -11.27 -11.16
CA ASP A 304 16.99 -10.34 -10.05
C ASP A 304 15.72 -10.10 -9.20
N LYS A 305 14.52 -10.26 -9.79
CA LYS A 305 13.26 -10.03 -9.08
C LYS A 305 13.11 -10.91 -7.84
N THR A 306 13.66 -12.12 -7.83
CA THR A 306 13.59 -13.06 -6.69
C THR A 306 14.92 -13.19 -5.94
N ASN A 307 15.88 -12.31 -6.19
CA ASN A 307 17.20 -12.41 -5.56
C ASN A 307 17.09 -12.22 -4.03
N PRO A 308 17.53 -13.21 -3.23
CA PRO A 308 17.34 -13.21 -1.78
C PRO A 308 18.40 -12.41 -1.02
N HIS A 309 19.31 -11.69 -1.66
CA HIS A 309 20.40 -11.01 -0.94
C HIS A 309 20.48 -9.51 -1.16
N THR A 310 20.15 -8.99 -2.35
CA THR A 310 20.33 -7.57 -2.64
C THR A 310 19.34 -7.10 -3.70
N TRP A 311 19.00 -5.82 -3.72
CA TRP A 311 18.56 -5.19 -4.97
C TRP A 311 19.77 -5.12 -5.89
N VAL A 312 19.72 -5.81 -7.03
CA VAL A 312 20.81 -5.70 -8.01
C VAL A 312 20.67 -4.35 -8.70
N ASN A 313 21.80 -3.67 -8.90
CA ASN A 313 21.82 -2.43 -9.64
C ASN A 313 21.24 -2.69 -11.05
N PRO A 314 20.13 -2.04 -11.47
CA PRO A 314 19.79 -2.05 -12.89
C PRO A 314 20.99 -1.55 -13.71
N PRO A 315 21.20 -2.08 -14.93
CA PRO A 315 22.35 -1.73 -15.77
C PRO A 315 22.50 -0.22 -15.97
N ASP A 316 21.37 0.48 -16.01
CA ASP A 316 21.24 1.93 -15.95
C ASP A 316 20.41 2.31 -14.73
N TRP A 317 20.87 3.30 -13.96
CA TRP A 317 20.07 3.82 -12.83
C TRP A 317 18.76 4.43 -13.35
N PRO A 318 17.63 4.25 -12.63
CA PRO A 318 16.38 4.86 -13.03
C PRO A 318 16.52 6.38 -13.16
N LYS A 319 15.82 6.94 -14.14
CA LYS A 319 15.77 8.40 -14.39
C LYS A 319 14.46 9.00 -13.89
N THR A 320 13.49 8.16 -13.58
CA THR A 320 12.16 8.55 -13.12
C THR A 320 11.96 8.14 -11.67
N ASN A 321 11.12 8.89 -10.96
CA ASN A 321 10.83 8.69 -9.55
C ASN A 321 9.40 8.20 -9.40
N LEU A 322 9.12 7.36 -8.41
CA LEU A 322 7.73 6.94 -8.16
C LEU A 322 6.80 8.12 -7.80
N ALA A 323 7.30 9.09 -7.04
CA ALA A 323 6.58 10.32 -6.72
C ALA A 323 6.88 11.42 -7.76
N ASP A 324 6.36 11.27 -8.98
CA ASP A 324 6.56 12.18 -10.11
C ASP A 324 5.40 13.17 -10.35
N GLY A 325 4.37 13.11 -9.51
CA GLY A 325 3.19 13.96 -9.63
C GLY A 325 2.18 13.50 -10.67
N GLN A 326 2.27 12.26 -11.16
CA GLN A 326 1.32 11.67 -12.10
C GLN A 326 0.45 10.59 -11.46
N TRP A 327 -0.69 10.31 -12.09
CA TRP A 327 -1.52 9.15 -11.78
C TRP A 327 -1.08 7.97 -12.63
N HIS A 328 -0.81 6.81 -12.02
CA HIS A 328 -0.35 5.61 -12.73
C HIS A 328 -1.40 4.52 -12.68
N ARG A 329 -1.65 3.88 -13.82
CA ARG A 329 -2.64 2.80 -13.90
C ARG A 329 -2.10 1.51 -13.31
N LEU A 330 -2.92 0.87 -12.48
CA LEU A 330 -2.73 -0.43 -11.89
C LEU A 330 -3.89 -1.34 -12.29
N GLU A 331 -3.59 -2.45 -12.93
CA GLU A 331 -4.51 -3.56 -13.16
C GLU A 331 -4.08 -4.75 -12.30
N VAL A 332 -5.05 -5.36 -11.62
CA VAL A 332 -4.83 -6.58 -10.83
C VAL A 332 -5.83 -7.63 -11.29
N THR A 333 -5.33 -8.78 -11.71
CA THR A 333 -6.18 -9.90 -12.12
C THR A 333 -5.85 -11.15 -11.31
N TRP A 334 -6.87 -11.95 -11.05
CA TRP A 334 -6.75 -13.26 -10.41
C TRP A 334 -7.43 -14.31 -11.25
N THR A 335 -6.71 -15.40 -11.51
CA THR A 335 -7.23 -16.55 -12.25
C THR A 335 -7.03 -17.82 -11.41
N PRO A 336 -8.08 -18.38 -10.81
CA PRO A 336 -8.00 -19.62 -10.05
C PRO A 336 -8.00 -20.85 -10.95
N ASP A 337 -7.32 -21.90 -10.49
CA ASP A 337 -7.39 -23.27 -10.99
C ASP A 337 -7.84 -24.17 -9.83
N LEU A 338 -9.13 -24.51 -9.85
CA LEU A 338 -9.77 -25.33 -8.83
C LEU A 338 -9.32 -26.79 -8.86
N VAL A 339 -8.75 -27.27 -9.97
CA VAL A 339 -8.26 -28.65 -10.09
C VAL A 339 -6.94 -28.80 -9.35
N THR A 340 -6.04 -27.82 -9.51
CA THR A 340 -4.73 -27.83 -8.84
C THR A 340 -4.76 -27.14 -7.48
N ASN A 341 -5.87 -26.48 -7.11
CA ASN A 341 -5.99 -25.64 -5.91
C ASN A 341 -4.92 -24.54 -5.87
N THR A 342 -4.66 -23.94 -7.03
CA THR A 342 -3.70 -22.83 -7.22
C THR A 342 -4.37 -21.69 -7.95
N GLY A 343 -3.75 -20.52 -7.99
CA GLY A 343 -4.20 -19.45 -8.87
C GLY A 343 -3.10 -18.45 -9.16
N ASN A 344 -3.28 -17.70 -10.23
CA ASN A 344 -2.33 -16.71 -10.68
C ASN A 344 -2.82 -15.30 -10.35
N LEU A 345 -2.07 -14.59 -9.52
CA LEU A 345 -2.29 -13.17 -9.23
C LEU A 345 -1.35 -12.34 -10.09
N ASN A 346 -1.89 -11.60 -11.04
CA ASN A 346 -1.13 -10.75 -11.95
C ASN A 346 -1.26 -9.28 -11.55
N TYR A 347 -0.13 -8.59 -11.53
CA TYR A 347 -0.04 -7.14 -11.45
C TYR A 347 0.46 -6.58 -12.76
N LYS A 348 -0.23 -5.58 -13.30
CA LYS A 348 0.19 -4.83 -14.49
C LYS A 348 0.14 -3.34 -14.21
N ILE A 349 1.28 -2.69 -14.35
CA ILE A 349 1.52 -1.30 -13.89
C ILE A 349 2.00 -0.49 -15.09
N TYR A 350 1.33 0.61 -15.39
CA TYR A 350 1.71 1.50 -16.50
C TYR A 350 2.72 2.54 -16.04
N LYS A 351 3.87 2.59 -16.71
CA LYS A 351 5.05 3.33 -16.25
C LYS A 351 5.02 4.82 -16.58
N GLN A 352 4.39 5.22 -17.69
CA GLN A 352 4.52 6.60 -18.19
C GLN A 352 3.71 7.64 -17.42
N GLY A 353 2.74 7.21 -16.60
CA GLY A 353 1.76 8.10 -16.00
C GLY A 353 0.68 8.51 -17.01
N HIS A 354 -0.49 8.81 -16.49
CA HIS A 354 -1.66 9.18 -17.27
C HIS A 354 -1.59 10.65 -17.73
N ILE A 355 -1.90 10.90 -19.00
CA ILE A 355 -1.92 12.24 -19.58
C ILE A 355 -3.33 12.84 -19.57
N GLY A 356 -3.49 13.95 -18.83
CA GLY A 356 -4.74 14.69 -18.73
C GLY A 356 -5.51 14.40 -17.44
N SER A 357 -6.70 14.99 -17.31
CA SER A 357 -7.62 14.71 -16.21
C SER A 357 -9.04 14.55 -16.75
N ARG A 358 -9.85 13.75 -16.05
CA ARG A 358 -11.29 13.54 -16.34
C ARG A 358 -11.63 13.12 -17.79
N ASN A 359 -10.67 12.53 -18.50
CA ASN A 359 -10.78 12.10 -19.90
C ASN A 359 -11.02 10.58 -20.04
N ILE A 360 -10.94 9.80 -18.96
CA ILE A 360 -11.30 8.38 -18.98
C ILE A 360 -12.76 8.17 -18.56
N SER A 361 -13.49 7.36 -19.33
CA SER A 361 -14.88 6.96 -19.01
C SER A 361 -15.13 5.46 -19.00
N GLN A 362 -14.18 4.64 -19.44
CA GLN A 362 -14.31 3.19 -19.48
C GLN A 362 -13.05 2.55 -18.92
N SER A 363 -13.20 1.45 -18.17
CA SER A 363 -12.07 0.79 -17.51
C SER A 363 -11.05 0.21 -18.50
N ASN A 364 -11.44 -0.09 -19.74
CA ASN A 364 -10.56 -0.63 -20.78
C ASN A 364 -9.87 0.44 -21.64
N ASP A 365 -10.17 1.72 -21.44
CA ASP A 365 -9.49 2.80 -22.15
C ASP A 365 -8.12 3.05 -21.53
N VAL A 366 -7.07 2.87 -22.33
CA VAL A 366 -5.66 3.01 -21.94
C VAL A 366 -4.89 3.97 -22.84
N ILE A 367 -5.59 4.71 -23.72
CA ILE A 367 -4.95 5.53 -24.76
C ILE A 367 -4.03 6.63 -24.20
N TYR A 368 -4.28 7.04 -22.96
CA TYR A 368 -3.56 8.10 -22.26
C TYR A 368 -2.56 7.59 -21.21
N ASP A 369 -2.46 6.27 -21.01
CA ASP A 369 -1.61 5.67 -19.96
C ASP A 369 -0.21 5.28 -20.46
N GLY A 370 0.01 5.37 -21.77
CA GLY A 370 1.20 4.85 -22.43
C GLY A 370 1.11 3.34 -22.70
N THR A 371 2.19 2.76 -23.21
CA THR A 371 2.25 1.34 -23.62
C THR A 371 3.29 0.54 -22.85
N ASP A 372 4.09 1.18 -22.01
CA ASP A 372 5.21 0.52 -21.35
C ASP A 372 4.79 0.12 -19.94
N VAL A 373 4.89 -1.18 -19.65
CA VAL A 373 4.27 -1.77 -18.45
C VAL A 373 5.26 -2.65 -17.70
N ILE A 374 5.12 -2.69 -16.39
CA ILE A 374 5.68 -3.74 -15.54
C ILE A 374 4.57 -4.77 -15.34
N THR A 375 4.83 -6.02 -15.72
CA THR A 375 3.89 -7.12 -15.51
C THR A 375 4.55 -8.23 -14.69
N TYR A 376 3.87 -8.73 -13.67
CA TYR A 376 4.38 -9.83 -12.86
C TYR A 376 3.26 -10.75 -12.36
N ASP A 377 3.52 -12.05 -12.46
CA ASP A 377 2.64 -13.13 -12.06
C ASP A 377 3.13 -13.78 -10.77
N VAL A 378 2.23 -13.96 -9.80
CA VAL A 378 2.48 -14.72 -8.57
C VAL A 378 1.57 -15.94 -8.56
N ALA A 379 2.18 -17.12 -8.68
CA ALA A 379 1.49 -18.40 -8.66
C ALA A 379 1.18 -18.82 -7.21
N ILE A 380 0.06 -18.35 -6.66
CA ILE A 380 -0.42 -18.68 -5.31
C ILE A 380 -0.91 -20.13 -5.26
N GLY A 381 -0.62 -20.83 -4.17
CA GLY A 381 -0.87 -22.27 -4.02
C GLY A 381 0.26 -23.15 -4.56
N SER A 382 1.23 -22.57 -5.28
CA SER A 382 2.44 -23.27 -5.70
C SER A 382 3.35 -23.60 -4.50
N PRO A 383 4.38 -24.45 -4.67
CA PRO A 383 5.36 -24.73 -3.62
C PRO A 383 6.08 -23.48 -3.08
N ASP A 384 6.30 -22.47 -3.93
CA ASP A 384 6.99 -21.23 -3.55
C ASP A 384 6.08 -20.25 -2.81
N TYR A 385 4.76 -20.32 -3.08
CA TYR A 385 3.74 -19.45 -2.48
C TYR A 385 2.53 -20.26 -1.97
N PRO A 386 2.68 -21.18 -0.99
CA PRO A 386 1.57 -22.02 -0.54
C PRO A 386 0.40 -21.20 0.01
N LEU A 387 -0.84 -21.58 -0.28
CA LEU A 387 -2.06 -20.88 0.20
C LEU A 387 -2.06 -20.67 1.72
N LYS A 388 -1.60 -21.68 2.47
CA LYS A 388 -1.49 -21.63 3.93
C LYS A 388 -0.48 -20.59 4.39
N HIS A 389 0.61 -20.42 3.65
CA HIS A 389 1.63 -19.44 3.96
C HIS A 389 1.21 -18.03 3.55
N VAL A 390 0.57 -17.86 2.39
CA VAL A 390 0.15 -16.54 1.91
C VAL A 390 -1.10 -16.06 2.64
N PHE A 391 -2.19 -16.82 2.60
CA PHE A 391 -3.52 -16.41 3.10
C PHE A 391 -3.99 -17.17 4.35
N GLY A 392 -3.18 -18.08 4.90
CA GLY A 392 -3.58 -18.83 6.09
C GLY A 392 -4.76 -19.76 5.84
N VAL A 393 -4.97 -20.23 4.61
CA VAL A 393 -6.08 -21.12 4.19
C VAL A 393 -5.54 -22.38 3.53
N GLU A 394 -6.32 -23.47 3.54
CA GLU A 394 -5.91 -24.74 2.94
C GLU A 394 -6.33 -24.85 1.46
N ASP A 395 -7.34 -24.08 1.04
CA ASP A 395 -7.91 -24.15 -0.31
C ASP A 395 -8.50 -22.81 -0.78
N LEU A 396 -8.86 -22.78 -2.06
CA LEU A 396 -9.47 -21.63 -2.74
C LEU A 396 -10.93 -21.38 -2.36
N ASN A 397 -11.61 -22.27 -1.62
CA ASN A 397 -12.98 -22.04 -1.13
C ASN A 397 -12.99 -21.14 0.10
N ASN A 398 -12.23 -20.05 0.03
CA ASN A 398 -12.08 -19.04 1.07
C ASN A 398 -12.09 -17.67 0.43
N SER A 399 -12.41 -16.66 1.23
CA SER A 399 -12.35 -15.26 0.79
C SER A 399 -11.41 -14.42 1.63
N VAL A 400 -10.90 -13.37 1.00
CA VAL A 400 -9.92 -12.46 1.55
C VAL A 400 -10.40 -11.01 1.46
N TYR A 401 -10.04 -10.21 2.45
CA TYR A 401 -10.16 -8.77 2.37
C TYR A 401 -9.17 -8.23 1.35
N TRP A 402 -9.49 -7.07 0.79
CA TRP A 402 -8.58 -6.33 -0.08
C TRP A 402 -8.72 -4.84 0.17
N GLY A 403 -7.72 -4.07 -0.24
CA GLY A 403 -7.82 -2.63 -0.24
C GLY A 403 -6.47 -1.96 -0.31
N PHE A 404 -6.44 -0.73 0.18
CA PHE A 404 -5.26 0.13 0.11
C PHE A 404 -4.90 0.66 1.49
N SER A 405 -3.61 0.87 1.68
CA SER A 405 -3.08 1.49 2.88
C SER A 405 -1.83 2.28 2.55
N GLY A 406 -1.47 3.20 3.43
CA GLY A 406 -0.29 4.01 3.26
C GLY A 406 -0.13 4.95 4.44
N SER A 407 1.02 5.61 4.49
CA SER A 407 1.33 6.54 5.57
C SER A 407 2.24 7.66 5.13
N THR A 408 2.33 8.65 6.01
CA THR A 408 3.38 9.65 6.04
C THR A 408 4.02 9.63 7.43
N GLY A 409 5.34 9.85 7.47
CA GLY A 409 6.09 10.07 8.69
C GLY A 409 6.45 11.54 8.88
N GLY A 410 7.75 11.77 9.13
CA GLY A 410 8.35 13.11 9.11
C GLY A 410 8.37 13.75 7.71
N TYR A 411 8.24 12.92 6.68
CA TYR A 411 8.13 13.27 5.25
C TYR A 411 6.70 13.02 4.78
N LEU A 412 6.30 13.62 3.65
CA LEU A 412 4.88 13.75 3.33
C LEU A 412 4.60 13.83 1.82
N ASN A 413 3.51 13.21 1.38
CA ASN A 413 3.00 13.28 0.02
C ASN A 413 1.48 13.10 0.05
N ASN A 414 0.78 13.70 -0.91
CA ASN A 414 -0.57 13.28 -1.25
C ASN A 414 -0.51 11.86 -1.82
N GLN A 415 -1.29 10.95 -1.25
CA GLN A 415 -1.38 9.56 -1.66
C GLN A 415 -2.84 9.19 -1.86
N ALA A 416 -3.21 8.77 -3.06
CA ALA A 416 -4.60 8.53 -3.40
C ALA A 416 -4.76 7.44 -4.46
N VAL A 417 -5.97 6.92 -4.53
CA VAL A 417 -6.37 5.91 -5.51
C VAL A 417 -7.67 6.35 -6.16
N GLN A 418 -7.77 6.22 -7.47
CA GLN A 418 -9.04 6.30 -8.19
C GLN A 418 -9.41 4.92 -8.73
N MET A 419 -10.57 4.39 -8.34
CA MET A 419 -11.08 3.14 -8.89
C MET A 419 -11.85 3.37 -10.18
N LEU A 420 -11.51 2.60 -11.22
CA LEU A 420 -12.24 2.54 -12.49
C LEU A 420 -13.09 1.28 -12.57
N GLN A 421 -12.62 0.21 -11.93
CA GLN A 421 -13.32 -1.06 -11.85
C GLN A 421 -12.97 -1.74 -10.54
N LEU A 422 -13.99 -2.06 -9.75
CA LEU A 422 -13.87 -2.88 -8.54
C LEU A 422 -13.37 -4.29 -8.91
N PRO A 423 -12.81 -5.07 -7.98
CA PRO A 423 -12.54 -6.48 -8.23
C PRO A 423 -13.88 -7.20 -8.43
N VAL A 424 -14.28 -7.32 -9.69
CA VAL A 424 -15.51 -7.97 -10.13
C VAL A 424 -15.17 -9.24 -10.86
N ASN A 425 -16.02 -10.25 -10.72
CA ASN A 425 -15.86 -11.49 -11.43
C ASN A 425 -16.12 -11.27 -12.92
N TYR A 426 -15.15 -11.61 -13.77
CA TYR A 426 -15.28 -11.42 -15.22
C TYR A 426 -16.12 -12.52 -15.92
N TYR A 427 -16.83 -13.35 -15.16
CA TYR A 427 -17.87 -14.24 -15.69
C TYR A 427 -19.27 -13.62 -15.75
N THR A 428 -19.39 -12.30 -15.59
CA THR A 428 -20.66 -11.60 -15.72
C THR A 428 -20.97 -11.28 -17.18
N ALA A 429 -21.86 -12.07 -17.78
CA ALA A 429 -22.54 -11.71 -19.02
C ALA A 429 -23.93 -11.14 -18.66
N GLU A 430 -24.15 -9.86 -18.96
CA GLU A 430 -25.50 -9.27 -18.90
C GLU A 430 -26.18 -9.45 -20.25
N LEU A 431 -27.25 -10.24 -20.29
CA LEU A 431 -28.14 -10.32 -21.44
C LEU A 431 -29.34 -9.41 -21.21
N SER A 432 -29.51 -8.41 -22.07
CA SER A 432 -30.72 -7.58 -22.12
C SER A 432 -31.39 -7.73 -23.48
N LYS A 433 -32.72 -7.80 -23.46
CA LYS A 433 -33.54 -7.75 -24.68
C LYS A 433 -34.10 -6.34 -24.79
N VAL A 434 -33.78 -5.67 -25.88
CA VAL A 434 -34.35 -4.35 -26.21
C VAL A 434 -35.21 -4.43 -27.47
N ASP A 435 -36.17 -3.53 -27.61
CA ASP A 435 -36.92 -3.35 -28.87
C ASP A 435 -36.07 -2.65 -29.94
N GLN A 436 -36.65 -2.43 -31.13
CA GLN A 436 -35.94 -1.75 -32.23
C GLN A 436 -35.54 -0.29 -31.91
N ASP A 437 -36.10 0.29 -30.84
CA ASP A 437 -35.88 1.66 -30.41
C ASP A 437 -34.92 1.73 -29.19
N GLY A 438 -34.44 0.57 -28.72
CA GLY A 438 -33.49 0.46 -27.61
C GLY A 438 -34.12 0.38 -26.22
N ASN A 439 -35.44 0.25 -26.09
CA ASN A 439 -36.11 0.17 -24.79
C ASN A 439 -36.08 -1.27 -24.24
N PRO A 440 -35.86 -1.47 -22.92
CA PRO A 440 -35.89 -2.79 -22.30
C PRO A 440 -37.25 -3.49 -22.47
N VAL A 441 -37.22 -4.74 -22.94
CA VAL A 441 -38.41 -5.61 -23.06
C VAL A 441 -38.61 -6.37 -21.74
N SER A 442 -39.63 -5.98 -20.96
CA SER A 442 -39.98 -6.66 -19.72
C SER A 442 -40.51 -8.08 -19.95
N GLY A 443 -40.11 -9.04 -19.11
CA GLY A 443 -40.58 -10.43 -19.19
C GLY A 443 -39.94 -11.26 -20.30
N ALA A 444 -38.80 -10.82 -20.83
CA ALA A 444 -38.01 -11.61 -21.77
C ALA A 444 -37.49 -12.90 -21.09
N GLU A 445 -37.77 -14.04 -21.71
CA GLU A 445 -37.16 -15.32 -21.34
C GLU A 445 -35.92 -15.56 -22.20
N PHE A 446 -34.81 -15.88 -21.55
CA PHE A 446 -33.57 -16.28 -22.21
C PHE A 446 -33.42 -17.79 -22.05
N GLN A 447 -33.19 -18.49 -23.16
CA GLN A 447 -32.75 -19.87 -23.15
C GLN A 447 -31.29 -19.90 -23.56
N ILE A 448 -30.43 -20.39 -22.65
CA ILE A 448 -29.02 -20.61 -22.92
C ILE A 448 -28.86 -22.11 -23.17
N GLU A 449 -28.54 -22.48 -24.40
CA GLU A 449 -28.18 -23.84 -24.76
C GLU A 449 -26.67 -23.95 -24.86
N LYS A 450 -26.07 -24.84 -24.07
CA LYS A 450 -24.69 -25.24 -24.25
C LYS A 450 -24.61 -26.12 -25.50
N LYS A 451 -23.90 -25.68 -26.52
CA LYS A 451 -23.43 -26.60 -27.56
C LYS A 451 -22.25 -27.38 -27.00
N ASP A 452 -22.42 -28.69 -26.82
CA ASP A 452 -21.28 -29.57 -26.62
C ASP A 452 -20.48 -29.63 -27.93
N ASP A 453 -19.15 -29.59 -27.83
CA ASP A 453 -18.20 -29.63 -28.96
C ASP A 453 -18.16 -30.98 -29.71
N THR A 454 -19.22 -31.77 -29.62
CA THR A 454 -19.34 -33.05 -30.30
C THR A 454 -20.72 -33.23 -30.89
N THR A 455 -20.91 -32.71 -32.11
CA THR A 455 -21.63 -33.42 -33.19
C THR A 455 -21.41 -32.68 -34.52
N GLU A 456 -20.58 -33.31 -35.35
CA GLU A 456 -20.37 -33.22 -36.82
C GLU A 456 -20.30 -31.86 -37.54
#